data_AF-A0AAW3FCI3-F1
#
_entry.id   AF-A0AAW3FCI3-F1
#
_cell.length_a   1.000
_cell.length_b   1.000
_cell.length_c   1.000
_cell.angle_alpha   90.00
_cell.angle_beta   90.00
_cell.angle_gamma   90.00
#
_symmetry.space_group_name_H-M   'P 1'
#
loop_
_entity.id
_entity.type
_entity.pdbx_description
1 polymer ?
#
loop_
_entity_poly.entity_id
_entity_poly.type
_entity_poly.pdbx_seq_one_letter_code
_entity_poly.pdbx_strand_id
1 'polypeptide(L)'
;MDNHQERVREVMARAICSACGEKPEHSGDARGNALRWQDYECIAQAVLAELQAAEMGEPGRSSVAHLANVIARTCDESLDHAWMYERAAGDALRAYAVR
;
A
#
# COMPACT_ATOMS: atom_id res chain seq x y z
N MET A 1 -8.16 18.62 2.02
CA MET A 1 -7.10 17.61 2.03
C MET A 1 -6.51 17.58 0.63
N ASP A 2 -5.19 17.60 0.50
CA ASP A 2 -4.53 17.81 -0.78
C ASP A 2 -4.92 16.72 -1.79
N ASN A 3 -5.50 17.12 -2.92
CA ASN A 3 -5.87 16.27 -4.06
C ASN A 3 -4.70 15.36 -4.51
N HIS A 4 -3.47 15.80 -4.25
CA HIS A 4 -2.26 15.02 -4.50
C HIS A 4 -2.12 13.80 -3.57
N GLN A 5 -2.40 13.94 -2.27
CA GLN A 5 -2.28 12.84 -1.31
C GLN A 5 -3.34 11.77 -1.57
N GLU A 6 -4.55 12.17 -1.94
CA GLU A 6 -5.60 11.25 -2.38
C GLU A 6 -5.17 10.48 -3.64
N ARG A 7 -4.59 11.18 -4.63
CA ARG A 7 -4.06 10.55 -5.85
C ARG A 7 -2.94 9.55 -5.56
N VAL A 8 -2.00 9.90 -4.68
CA VAL A 8 -0.90 8.98 -4.29
C VAL A 8 -1.46 7.76 -3.56
N ARG A 9 -2.44 7.96 -2.65
CA ARG A 9 -3.11 6.85 -1.95
C ARG A 9 -3.81 5.92 -2.93
N GLU A 10 -4.55 6.45 -3.90
CA GLU A 10 -5.23 5.67 -4.94
C GLU A 10 -4.24 4.85 -5.77
N VAL A 11 -3.19 5.48 -6.31
CA VAL A 11 -2.17 4.78 -7.11
C VAL A 11 -1.49 3.67 -6.29
N MET A 12 -1.22 3.94 -5.01
CA MET A 12 -0.62 2.96 -4.10
C MET A 12 -1.56 1.79 -3.79
N ALA A 13 -2.84 2.07 -3.49
CA ALA A 13 -3.83 1.03 -3.24
C ALA A 13 -4.03 0.13 -4.47
N ARG A 14 -4.06 0.72 -5.68
CA ARG A 14 -4.10 -0.04 -6.94
C ARG A 14 -2.86 -0.90 -7.14
N ALA A 15 -1.68 -0.37 -6.83
CA ALA A 15 -0.42 -1.09 -6.95
C ALA A 15 -0.38 -2.31 -6.01
N ILE A 16 -0.77 -2.14 -4.75
CA ILE A 16 -0.84 -3.22 -3.76
C ILE A 16 -1.88 -4.26 -4.18
N CYS A 17 -3.09 -3.83 -4.57
CA CYS A 17 -4.14 -4.72 -5.07
C CYS A 17 -3.66 -5.58 -6.24
N SER A 18 -2.98 -4.96 -7.23
CA SER A 18 -2.41 -5.69 -8.36
C SER A 18 -1.29 -6.66 -7.96
N ALA A 19 -0.48 -6.29 -6.96
CA ALA A 19 0.59 -7.15 -6.47
C ALA A 19 0.07 -8.37 -5.71
N CYS A 20 -1.09 -8.24 -5.04
CA CYS A 20 -1.83 -9.36 -4.45
C CYS A 20 -2.53 -10.26 -5.49
N GLY A 21 -2.35 -9.98 -6.79
CA GLY A 21 -2.92 -10.78 -7.89
C GLY A 21 -4.37 -10.45 -8.22
N GLU A 22 -4.91 -9.38 -7.64
CA GLU A 22 -6.27 -8.94 -7.88
C GLU A 22 -6.37 -7.94 -9.03
N LYS A 23 -7.59 -7.59 -9.43
CA LYS A 23 -7.88 -6.62 -10.50
C LYS A 23 -8.37 -5.32 -9.88
N PRO A 24 -7.54 -4.26 -9.79
CA PRO A 24 -7.90 -3.01 -9.12
C PRO A 24 -9.22 -2.40 -9.61
N GLU A 25 -9.42 -2.39 -10.93
CA GLU A 25 -10.60 -1.79 -11.58
C GLU A 25 -11.82 -2.72 -11.60
N HIS A 26 -11.76 -3.89 -10.94
CA HIS A 26 -12.92 -4.76 -10.84
C HIS A 26 -14.02 -4.05 -10.04
N SER A 27 -15.20 -3.95 -10.64
CA SER A 27 -16.32 -3.24 -10.04
C SER A 27 -16.97 -4.08 -8.94
N GLY A 28 -17.19 -3.44 -7.79
CA GLY A 28 -17.75 -4.10 -6.61
C GLY A 28 -16.72 -4.93 -5.86
N ASP A 29 -16.76 -4.86 -4.54
CA ASP A 29 -16.10 -5.83 -3.66
C ASP A 29 -17.04 -6.33 -2.56
N ALA A 30 -16.54 -7.28 -1.76
CA ALA A 30 -17.29 -7.87 -0.66
C ALA A 30 -17.64 -6.87 0.47
N ARG A 31 -17.02 -5.68 0.47
CA ARG A 31 -17.22 -4.63 1.47
C ARG A 31 -18.13 -3.51 0.97
N GLY A 32 -18.62 -3.61 -0.27
CA GLY A 32 -19.56 -2.68 -0.88
C GLY A 32 -18.90 -1.46 -1.54
N ASN A 33 -17.59 -1.50 -1.76
CA ASN A 33 -16.91 -0.43 -2.49
C ASN A 33 -17.19 -0.53 -3.99
N ALA A 34 -16.98 0.58 -4.70
CA ALA A 34 -17.19 0.66 -6.14
C ALA A 34 -16.13 -0.11 -6.93
N LEU A 35 -14.88 -0.13 -6.44
CA LEU A 35 -13.74 -0.76 -7.09
C LEU A 35 -12.92 -1.58 -6.10
N ARG A 36 -12.37 -2.71 -6.56
CA ARG A 36 -11.63 -3.66 -5.72
C ARG A 36 -10.42 -3.06 -5.01
N TRP A 37 -9.73 -2.09 -5.62
CA TRP A 37 -8.59 -1.44 -4.98
C TRP A 37 -8.96 -0.68 -3.70
N GLN A 38 -10.23 -0.30 -3.52
CA GLN A 38 -10.67 0.49 -2.36
C GLN A 38 -10.54 -0.29 -1.06
N ASP A 39 -10.60 -1.63 -1.12
CA ASP A 39 -10.31 -2.50 0.03
C ASP A 39 -8.88 -2.35 0.56
N TYR A 40 -7.96 -1.89 -0.28
CA TYR A 40 -6.55 -1.68 0.04
C TYR A 40 -6.24 -0.25 0.51
N GLU A 41 -7.24 0.64 0.63
CA GLU A 41 -6.99 2.04 1.06
C GLU A 41 -6.35 2.13 2.44
N CYS A 42 -6.77 1.31 3.40
CA CYS A 42 -6.19 1.28 4.74
C CYS A 42 -4.71 0.87 4.70
N ILE A 43 -4.38 -0.10 3.85
CA ILE A 43 -3.00 -0.59 3.66
C ILE A 43 -2.16 0.51 3.00
N ALA A 44 -2.68 1.14 1.94
CA ALA A 44 -2.02 2.25 1.28
C ALA A 44 -1.77 3.44 2.23
N GLN A 45 -2.73 3.74 3.11
CA GLN A 45 -2.57 4.80 4.10
C GLN A 45 -1.47 4.48 5.13
N ALA A 46 -1.39 3.23 5.60
CA ALA A 46 -0.32 2.80 6.51
C ALA A 46 1.07 2.91 5.87
N VAL A 47 1.21 2.42 4.63
CA VAL A 47 2.46 2.51 3.87
C VAL A 47 2.86 3.96 3.60
N LEU A 48 1.91 4.82 3.23
CA LEU A 48 2.15 6.24 3.00
C LEU A 48 2.67 6.95 4.27
N ALA A 49 2.11 6.63 5.44
CA ALA A 49 2.56 7.20 6.71
C ALA A 49 4.02 6.85 7.02
N GLU A 50 4.43 5.60 6.77
CA GLU A 50 5.83 5.17 6.98
C GLU A 50 6.79 5.85 6.00
N LEU A 51 6.37 6.03 4.75
CA LEU A 51 7.16 6.76 3.76
C LEU A 51 7.33 8.24 4.13
N GLN A 52 6.28 8.90 4.58
CA GLN A 52 6.37 10.28 5.08
C GLN A 52 7.26 10.39 6.33
N ALA A 53 7.19 9.42 7.24
CA ALA A 53 8.09 9.37 8.40
C ALA A 53 9.56 9.20 7.99
N ALA A 54 9.84 8.40 6.96
CA ALA A 54 11.19 8.25 6.41
C ALA A 54 11.75 9.59 5.88
N GLU A 55 10.90 10.42 5.27
CA GLU A 55 11.28 11.75 4.77
C GLU A 55 11.53 12.76 5.88
N MET A 56 10.84 12.62 7.01
CA MET A 56 11.02 13.46 8.19
C MET A 56 12.24 13.05 9.04
N GLY A 57 13.08 12.13 8.56
CA GLY A 57 14.36 11.80 9.17
C GLY A 57 14.39 10.50 9.96
N GLU A 58 13.46 9.57 9.71
CA GLU A 58 13.49 8.20 10.26
C GLU A 58 13.98 7.18 9.20
N PRO A 59 15.30 7.11 8.93
CA PRO A 59 15.85 6.23 7.90
C PRO A 59 15.59 4.76 8.24
N GLY A 60 15.02 4.02 7.29
CA GLY A 60 14.67 2.61 7.44
C GLY A 60 13.18 2.31 7.25
N ARG A 61 12.31 3.30 7.51
CA ARG A 61 10.85 3.19 7.33
C ARG A 61 10.39 3.12 5.86
N SER A 62 11.28 3.44 4.92
CA SER A 62 11.03 3.31 3.48
C SER A 62 11.58 2.02 2.86
N SER A 63 12.22 1.15 3.64
CA SER A 63 12.77 -0.10 3.12
C SER A 63 11.64 -1.06 2.69
N VAL A 64 11.85 -1.82 1.61
CA VAL A 64 10.87 -2.78 1.09
C VAL A 64 10.46 -3.79 2.16
N ALA A 65 11.43 -4.31 2.93
CA ALA A 65 11.16 -5.25 4.03
C ALA A 65 10.28 -4.64 5.13
N HIS A 66 10.53 -3.37 5.51
CA HIS A 66 9.69 -2.68 6.49
C HIS A 66 8.27 -2.49 5.99
N LEU A 67 8.11 -2.00 4.75
CA LEU A 67 6.80 -1.81 4.14
C LEU A 67 6.04 -3.13 3.97
N ALA A 68 6.73 -4.22 3.63
CA ALA A 68 6.12 -5.55 3.52
C ALA A 68 5.58 -6.03 4.88
N ASN A 69 6.32 -5.79 5.97
CA ASN A 69 5.85 -6.05 7.33
C ASN A 69 4.62 -5.20 7.70
N VAL A 70 4.61 -3.93 7.30
CA VAL A 70 3.47 -3.02 7.52
C VAL A 70 2.22 -3.52 6.80
N ILE A 71 2.37 -3.96 5.55
CA ILE A 71 1.27 -4.54 4.76
C ILE A 71 0.74 -5.81 5.44
N ALA A 72 1.62 -6.76 5.77
CA ALA A 72 1.23 -8.02 6.42
C ALA A 72 0.45 -7.78 7.72
N ARG A 73 0.94 -6.85 8.57
CA ARG A 73 0.25 -6.46 9.81
C ARG A 73 -1.11 -5.83 9.57
N THR A 74 -1.26 -5.06 8.50
CA THR A 74 -2.54 -4.41 8.17
C THR A 74 -3.56 -5.40 7.60
N CYS A 75 -3.09 -6.48 6.98
CA CYS A 75 -3.91 -7.61 6.57
C CYS A 75 -4.28 -8.57 7.72
N ASP A 76 -3.87 -8.27 8.97
CA ASP A 76 -3.94 -9.19 10.12
C ASP A 76 -3.26 -10.55 9.86
N GLU A 77 -2.27 -10.58 8.99
CA GLU A 77 -1.49 -11.78 8.66
C GLU A 77 -0.24 -11.90 9.52
N SER A 78 0.24 -13.14 9.74
CA SER A 78 1.53 -13.36 10.43
C SER A 78 2.66 -12.68 9.68
N LEU A 79 3.61 -12.10 10.44
CA LEU A 79 4.86 -11.56 9.89
C LEU A 79 5.66 -12.61 9.11
N ASP A 80 5.43 -13.90 9.38
CA ASP A 80 6.03 -15.00 8.63
C ASP A 80 5.62 -15.00 7.14
N HIS A 81 4.54 -14.29 6.79
CA HIS A 81 4.07 -14.11 5.41
C HIS A 81 4.50 -12.77 4.80
N ALA A 82 5.27 -11.93 5.52
CA ALA A 82 5.67 -10.62 5.01
C ALA A 82 6.43 -10.70 3.68
N TRP A 83 7.21 -11.76 3.45
CA TRP A 83 7.90 -11.99 2.18
C TRP A 83 6.95 -12.02 0.96
N MET A 84 5.69 -12.43 1.15
CA MET A 84 4.67 -12.42 0.09
C MET A 84 4.31 -11.00 -0.36
N TYR A 85 4.52 -10.01 0.51
CA TYR A 85 4.21 -8.60 0.26
C TYR A 85 5.41 -7.77 -0.21
N GLU A 86 6.60 -8.34 -0.37
CA GLU A 86 7.78 -7.58 -0.85
C GLU A 86 7.52 -6.94 -2.22
N ARG A 87 6.80 -7.65 -3.10
CA ARG A 87 6.41 -7.10 -4.40
C ARG A 87 5.47 -5.91 -4.22
N ALA A 88 4.44 -6.04 -3.39
CA ALA A 88 3.48 -4.98 -3.11
C ALA A 88 4.14 -3.75 -2.49
N ALA A 89 5.06 -3.96 -1.55
CA ALA A 89 5.89 -2.93 -0.95
C ALA A 89 6.77 -2.20 -1.98
N GLY A 90 7.43 -2.95 -2.88
CA GLY A 90 8.24 -2.36 -3.94
C GLY A 90 7.43 -1.58 -4.97
N ASP A 91 6.24 -2.08 -5.35
CA ASP A 91 5.31 -1.38 -6.23
C ASP A 91 4.77 -0.10 -5.56
N ALA A 92 4.45 -0.14 -4.26
CA ALA A 92 4.02 1.02 -3.48
C ALA A 92 5.11 2.10 -3.38
N LEU A 93 6.37 1.70 -3.15
CA LEU A 93 7.49 2.65 -3.11
C LEU A 93 7.69 3.32 -4.48
N ARG A 94 7.58 2.56 -5.58
CA ARG A 94 7.63 3.12 -6.94
C ARG A 94 6.48 4.10 -7.21
N ALA A 95 5.25 3.74 -6.80
CA ALA A 95 4.10 4.63 -6.90
C ALA A 95 4.33 5.95 -6.15
N TYR A 96 4.91 5.89 -4.97
CA TYR A 96 5.23 7.06 -4.17
C TYR A 96 6.34 7.93 -4.78
N ALA A 97 7.36 7.32 -5.40
CA ALA A 97 8.47 8.04 -6.03
C ALA A 97 8.07 8.82 -7.31
N VAL A 98 6.95 8.46 -7.95
CA VAL A 98 6.42 9.11 -9.17
C VAL A 98 5.56 10.35 -8.85
N ARG A 99 5.48 10.75 -7.57
CA ARG A 99 4.78 11.94 -7.09
C ARG A 99 5.16 13.24 -7.83
#